data_AF-A0A7S4DQ43-F1
#
_entry.id   AF-A0A7S4DQ43-F1
#
_cell.length_a   1.000
_cell.length_b   1.000
_cell.length_c   1.000
_cell.angle_alpha   90.00
_cell.angle_beta   90.00
_cell.angle_gamma   90.00
#
_symmetry.space_group_name_H-M   'P 1'
#
loop_
_entity.id
_entity.type
_entity.pdbx_description
1 polymer ?
#
loop_
_entity_poly.entity_id
_entity_poly.type
_entity_poly.pdbx_seq_one_letter_code
_entity_poly.pdbx_strand_id
1 'polypeptide(L)'
;IQGYSNSLSSLSFPRDNNILHLGLGYNKLTSPAVSYIGDNCARLLSLDLSYNNITNLRECCEGLQQLTDLRHLNLIGNPITLLSAYEPKVLNAVPTLTNFDDIKREGSSKGALEQEAMEKALEGLRETECRLTIWLGSLNDIKEPMGSEEDNPDGYEVSVSHAFYCTWRLADGKSYSTQPKAYQEGKIPIEHFSDITFAPGQQWIRYLTMLGLDLMLYQQTTTTLTPIPQEEG
;
A
#
# COMPACT_ATOMS: atom_id res chain seq x y z
N ILE A 1 26.77 -1.63 13.34
CA ILE A 1 25.61 -1.96 14.21
C ILE A 1 24.65 -2.83 13.42
N GLN A 2 24.15 -3.91 14.01
CA GLN A 2 23.14 -4.79 13.41
C GLN A 2 21.88 -4.77 14.28
N GLY A 3 20.82 -4.13 13.78
CA GLY A 3 19.48 -4.07 14.37
C GLY A 3 18.43 -4.75 13.49
N TYR A 4 18.85 -5.76 12.73
CA TYR A 4 18.02 -6.48 11.75
C TYR A 4 16.87 -7.27 12.41
N SER A 5 15.73 -7.40 11.71
CA SER A 5 14.56 -8.20 12.13
C SER A 5 14.07 -7.89 13.54
N ASN A 6 13.85 -6.61 13.80
CA ASN A 6 13.29 -6.12 15.05
C ASN A 6 11.94 -5.44 14.79
N SER A 7 11.40 -4.76 15.80
CA SER A 7 10.20 -3.91 15.66
C SER A 7 10.52 -2.44 15.83
N LEU A 8 11.72 -2.00 15.41
CA LEU A 8 12.14 -0.60 15.55
C LEU A 8 11.27 0.30 14.68
N SER A 9 10.57 1.25 15.31
CA SER A 9 9.79 2.30 14.64
C SER A 9 10.50 3.66 14.65
N SER A 10 11.51 3.82 15.51
CA SER A 10 12.32 5.03 15.65
C SER A 10 13.74 4.67 16.04
N LEU A 11 14.66 5.61 15.84
CA LEU A 11 16.06 5.49 16.19
C LEU A 11 16.40 6.51 17.27
N SER A 12 17.21 6.09 18.24
CA SER A 12 17.75 6.97 19.28
C SER A 12 19.13 6.49 19.67
N PHE A 13 20.16 7.18 19.18
CA PHE A 13 21.55 6.98 19.56
C PHE A 13 22.34 8.28 19.35
N PRO A 14 23.37 8.55 20.15
CA PRO A 14 24.19 9.75 19.96
C PRO A 14 24.90 9.70 18.60
N ARG A 15 25.19 10.88 18.03
CA ARG A 15 26.04 10.99 16.85
C ARG A 15 27.34 10.22 17.06
N ASP A 16 27.63 9.28 16.16
CA ASP A 16 28.82 8.46 16.21
C ASP A 16 29.40 8.28 14.80
N ASN A 17 30.52 8.97 14.56
CA ASN A 17 31.24 8.93 13.30
C ASN A 17 32.11 7.67 13.14
N ASN A 18 32.10 6.75 14.11
CA ASN A 18 32.79 5.46 13.98
C ASN A 18 31.90 4.37 13.37
N ILE A 19 30.60 4.63 13.23
CA ILE A 19 29.68 3.70 12.60
C ILE A 19 29.90 3.73 11.09
N LEU A 20 30.52 2.67 10.56
CA LEU A 20 30.73 2.49 9.12
C LEU A 20 29.66 1.62 8.45
N HIS A 21 29.03 0.73 9.22
CA HIS A 21 28.05 -0.23 8.72
C HIS A 21 26.83 -0.26 9.64
N LEU A 22 25.65 -0.07 9.06
CA LEU A 22 24.39 -0.04 9.78
C LEU A 22 23.38 -0.93 9.04
N GLY A 23 23.05 -2.07 9.67
CA GLY A 23 22.02 -2.98 9.17
C GLY A 23 20.75 -2.83 10.00
N LEU A 24 19.68 -2.37 9.37
CA LEU A 24 18.37 -2.09 9.97
C LEU A 24 17.23 -2.71 9.14
N GLY A 25 17.54 -3.70 8.31
CA GLY A 25 16.55 -4.42 7.53
C GLY A 25 15.46 -5.07 8.39
N TYR A 26 14.26 -5.25 7.83
CA TYR A 26 13.11 -5.88 8.48
C TYR A 26 12.72 -5.19 9.81
N ASN A 27 12.38 -3.91 9.72
CA ASN A 27 11.90 -3.10 10.84
C ASN A 27 10.66 -2.29 10.43
N LYS A 28 10.26 -1.30 11.22
CA LYS A 28 9.11 -0.42 10.96
C LYS A 28 9.53 1.04 10.79
N LEU A 29 10.78 1.28 10.37
CA LEU A 29 11.36 2.62 10.23
C LEU A 29 10.69 3.38 9.08
N THR A 30 10.55 4.69 9.26
CA THR A 30 9.94 5.59 8.27
C THR A 30 10.95 6.58 7.71
N SER A 31 10.59 7.39 6.71
CA SER A 31 11.50 8.37 6.09
C SER A 31 12.29 9.27 7.08
N PRO A 32 11.72 9.74 8.20
CA PRO A 32 12.49 10.48 9.22
C PRO A 32 13.70 9.72 9.78
N ALA A 33 13.66 8.39 9.81
CA ALA A 33 14.80 7.58 10.27
C ALA A 33 16.01 7.73 9.34
N VAL A 34 15.80 7.96 8.04
CA VAL A 34 16.87 8.17 7.07
C VAL A 34 17.59 9.48 7.35
N SER A 35 16.84 10.56 7.59
CA SER A 35 17.41 11.86 7.99
C SER A 35 18.14 11.74 9.32
N TYR A 36 17.56 11.04 10.30
CA TYR A 36 18.22 10.77 11.57
C TYR A 36 19.57 10.05 11.39
N ILE A 37 19.64 9.05 10.52
CA ILE A 37 20.90 8.36 10.20
C ILE A 37 21.88 9.31 9.52
N GLY A 38 21.42 10.12 8.56
CA GLY A 38 22.22 11.15 7.90
C GLY A 38 22.87 12.11 8.90
N ASP A 39 22.11 12.56 9.89
CA ASP A 39 22.58 13.51 10.89
C ASP A 39 23.54 12.90 11.92
N ASN A 40 23.41 11.61 12.21
CA ASN A 40 24.11 10.95 13.32
C ASN A 40 25.24 10.00 12.90
N CYS A 41 25.30 9.59 11.63
CA CYS A 41 26.26 8.61 11.10
C CYS A 41 26.99 9.13 9.84
N ALA A 42 27.64 10.30 9.91
CA ALA A 42 28.16 10.98 8.72
C ALA A 42 29.22 10.19 7.90
N ARG A 43 29.90 9.20 8.51
CA ARG A 43 30.96 8.39 7.88
C ARG A 43 30.49 6.99 7.43
N LEU A 44 29.17 6.79 7.31
CA LEU A 44 28.60 5.51 6.99
C LEU A 44 28.98 5.07 5.57
N LEU A 45 29.51 3.85 5.44
CA LEU A 45 29.88 3.23 4.16
C LEU A 45 28.79 2.29 3.64
N SER A 46 28.05 1.65 4.55
CA SER A 46 27.01 0.69 4.20
C SER A 46 25.77 0.88 5.06
N LEU A 47 24.62 0.97 4.39
CA LEU A 47 23.31 1.12 4.99
C LEU A 47 22.34 0.10 4.39
N ASP A 48 21.80 -0.77 5.24
CA ASP A 48 20.69 -1.64 4.88
C ASP A 48 19.45 -1.19 5.64
N LEU A 49 18.45 -0.75 4.88
CA LEU A 49 17.13 -0.33 5.33
C LEU A 49 16.04 -1.16 4.64
N SER A 50 16.38 -2.32 4.08
CA SER A 50 15.43 -3.19 3.38
C SER A 50 14.22 -3.56 4.26
N TYR A 51 13.06 -3.80 3.65
CA TYR A 51 11.84 -4.21 4.34
C TYR A 51 11.48 -3.32 5.54
N ASN A 52 11.40 -2.01 5.29
CA ASN A 52 10.93 -1.00 6.24
C ASN A 52 9.73 -0.24 5.65
N ASN A 53 9.30 0.83 6.31
CA ASN A 53 8.21 1.69 5.90
C ASN A 53 8.74 3.06 5.42
N ILE A 54 9.75 3.08 4.54
CA ILE A 54 10.30 4.30 3.91
C ILE A 54 9.55 4.64 2.63
N THR A 55 9.20 5.91 2.50
CA THR A 55 7.84 6.22 2.08
C THR A 55 7.78 7.55 1.33
N ASN A 56 8.43 8.57 1.89
CA ASN A 56 8.70 9.84 1.23
C ASN A 56 10.11 9.79 0.59
N LEU A 57 10.14 9.74 -0.75
CA LEU A 57 11.39 9.69 -1.53
C LEU A 57 12.21 10.98 -1.40
N ARG A 58 11.56 12.16 -1.36
CA ARG A 58 12.29 13.44 -1.22
C ARG A 58 13.04 13.48 0.11
N GLU A 59 12.34 13.22 1.20
CA GLU A 59 12.91 13.22 2.55
C GLU A 59 13.98 12.13 2.72
N CYS A 60 13.76 10.96 2.13
CA CYS A 60 14.78 9.92 2.07
C CYS A 60 16.05 10.43 1.37
N CYS A 61 15.92 11.03 0.19
CA CYS A 61 17.05 11.63 -0.53
C CYS A 61 17.77 12.73 0.27
N GLU A 62 17.03 13.61 0.95
CA GLU A 62 17.61 14.68 1.79
C GLU A 62 18.49 14.12 2.92
N GLY A 63 18.03 13.04 3.58
CA GLY A 63 18.82 12.34 4.59
C GLY A 63 20.02 11.60 4.00
N LEU A 64 19.84 10.94 2.86
CA LEU A 64 20.91 10.21 2.17
C LEU A 64 22.02 11.14 1.66
N GLN A 65 21.70 12.37 1.25
CA GLN A 65 22.69 13.37 0.82
C GLN A 65 23.71 13.73 1.91
N GLN A 66 23.36 13.53 3.19
CA GLN A 66 24.30 13.75 4.30
C GLN A 66 25.35 12.63 4.41
N LEU A 67 25.12 11.47 3.80
CA LEU A 67 25.98 10.30 3.84
C LEU A 67 26.97 10.30 2.67
N THR A 68 27.90 11.26 2.66
CA THR A 68 28.84 11.50 1.55
C THR A 68 29.78 10.32 1.28
N ASP A 69 30.07 9.51 2.28
CA ASP A 69 30.93 8.33 2.19
C ASP A 69 30.18 7.02 1.86
N LEU A 70 28.86 7.07 1.69
CA LEU A 70 28.07 5.86 1.45
C LEU A 70 28.48 5.18 0.13
N ARG A 71 28.60 3.85 0.16
CA ARG A 71 28.98 3.03 -1.00
C ARG A 71 27.96 1.92 -1.27
N HIS A 72 27.35 1.39 -0.21
CA HIS A 72 26.37 0.33 -0.29
C HIS A 72 25.05 0.78 0.34
N LEU A 73 23.97 0.71 -0.42
CA LEU A 73 22.62 1.04 0.03
C LEU A 73 21.64 -0.07 -0.39
N ASN A 74 20.83 -0.55 0.55
CA ASN A 74 19.71 -1.42 0.27
C ASN A 74 18.42 -0.83 0.87
N LEU A 75 17.43 -0.61 0.02
CA LEU A 75 16.11 -0.07 0.35
C LEU A 75 14.99 -0.98 -0.21
N ILE A 76 15.33 -2.15 -0.75
CA ILE A 76 14.38 -3.15 -1.28
C ILE A 76 13.27 -3.40 -0.26
N GLY A 77 12.02 -3.50 -0.72
CA GLY A 77 10.88 -3.81 0.14
C GLY A 77 10.34 -2.61 0.93
N ASN A 78 10.79 -1.39 0.63
CA ASN A 78 10.16 -0.17 1.10
C ASN A 78 9.17 0.38 0.06
N PRO A 79 8.05 1.03 0.46
CA PRO A 79 7.11 1.63 -0.49
C PRO A 79 7.73 2.56 -1.55
N ILE A 80 8.83 3.27 -1.22
CA ILE A 80 9.54 4.12 -2.19
C ILE A 80 10.06 3.36 -3.42
N THR A 81 10.31 2.06 -3.32
CA THR A 81 10.86 1.27 -4.44
C THR A 81 9.85 1.06 -5.58
N LEU A 82 8.56 1.31 -5.32
CA LEU A 82 7.50 1.25 -6.31
C LEU A 82 7.40 2.52 -7.17
N LEU A 83 8.10 3.59 -6.78
CA LEU A 83 8.12 4.84 -7.52
C LEU A 83 9.03 4.68 -8.73
N SER A 84 8.56 5.03 -9.93
CA SER A 84 9.39 5.02 -11.15
C SER A 84 10.54 6.02 -11.11
N ALA A 85 10.49 7.01 -10.19
CA ALA A 85 11.56 7.97 -9.90
C ALA A 85 12.63 7.46 -8.92
N TYR A 86 12.44 6.27 -8.36
CA TYR A 86 13.15 5.80 -7.18
C TYR A 86 14.66 5.70 -7.37
N GLU A 87 15.09 4.73 -8.19
CA GLU A 87 16.50 4.52 -8.52
C GLU A 87 17.20 5.80 -8.95
N PRO A 88 16.67 6.54 -9.94
CA PRO A 88 17.36 7.72 -10.40
C PRO A 88 17.52 8.83 -9.35
N LYS A 89 16.53 9.06 -8.49
CA LYS A 89 16.65 10.07 -7.43
C LYS A 89 17.63 9.65 -6.35
N VAL A 90 17.65 8.38 -5.98
CA VAL A 90 18.58 7.87 -4.97
C VAL A 90 20.02 7.95 -5.48
N LEU A 91 20.26 7.59 -6.75
CA LEU A 91 21.59 7.69 -7.35
C LEU A 91 22.07 9.14 -7.50
N ASN A 92 21.18 10.08 -7.79
CA ASN A 92 21.52 11.50 -7.81
C ASN A 92 21.81 12.04 -6.39
N ALA A 93 21.04 11.60 -5.40
CA ALA A 93 21.27 11.96 -4.00
C ALA A 93 22.60 11.43 -3.45
N VAL A 94 23.02 10.23 -3.89
CA VAL A 94 24.23 9.56 -3.44
C VAL A 94 25.03 9.05 -4.64
N PRO A 95 25.73 9.94 -5.36
CA PRO A 95 26.48 9.57 -6.58
C PRO A 95 27.69 8.67 -6.29
N THR A 96 28.02 8.47 -5.01
CA THR A 96 29.13 7.64 -4.53
C THR A 96 28.78 6.15 -4.42
N LEU A 97 27.52 5.75 -4.65
CA LEU A 97 27.09 4.36 -4.55
C LEU A 97 27.77 3.46 -5.59
N THR A 98 28.39 2.39 -5.09
CA THR A 98 28.96 1.30 -5.91
C THR A 98 28.04 0.07 -5.93
N ASN A 99 27.18 -0.07 -4.92
CA ASN A 99 26.16 -1.10 -4.85
C ASN A 99 24.84 -0.50 -4.36
N PHE A 100 23.79 -0.65 -5.16
CA PHE A 100 22.46 -0.14 -4.84
C PHE A 100 21.43 -1.25 -5.06
N ASP A 101 20.66 -1.58 -4.03
CA ASP A 101 19.66 -2.66 -4.05
C ASP A 101 20.20 -3.97 -4.63
N ASP A 102 21.37 -4.37 -4.13
CA ASP A 102 22.11 -5.58 -4.55
C ASP A 102 22.56 -5.60 -6.02
N ILE A 103 22.45 -4.47 -6.72
CA ILE A 103 22.99 -4.26 -8.07
C ILE A 103 24.33 -3.51 -7.96
N LYS A 104 25.41 -4.15 -8.43
CA LYS A 104 26.73 -3.52 -8.57
C LYS A 104 26.73 -2.55 -9.74
N ARG A 105 27.22 -1.33 -9.53
CA ARG A 105 27.35 -0.31 -10.58
C ARG A 105 28.83 -0.14 -10.93
N GLU A 106 29.18 -0.39 -12.18
CA GLU A 106 30.52 -0.12 -12.70
C GLU A 106 30.66 1.38 -12.99
N GLY A 107 31.70 1.99 -12.41
CA GLY A 107 31.91 3.44 -12.40
C GLY A 107 31.84 4.04 -13.80
N SER A 108 30.80 4.82 -14.05
CA SER A 108 30.61 5.52 -15.32
C SER A 108 30.19 6.96 -15.06
N SER A 109 31.11 7.89 -15.34
CA SER A 109 30.86 9.31 -15.41
C SER A 109 29.88 9.63 -16.53
N LYS A 110 28.60 9.90 -16.21
CA LYS A 110 27.58 10.30 -17.20
C LYS A 110 26.65 11.42 -16.70
N GLY A 111 27.17 12.31 -15.85
CA GLY A 111 26.37 13.26 -15.08
C GLY A 111 25.60 14.36 -15.83
N ALA A 112 25.75 14.55 -17.14
CA ALA A 112 25.05 15.63 -17.86
C ALA A 112 23.85 15.12 -18.69
N LEU A 113 24.09 14.14 -19.57
CA LEU A 113 23.03 13.57 -20.43
C LEU A 113 22.04 12.71 -19.62
N GLU A 114 22.51 12.03 -18.59
CA GLU A 114 21.62 11.28 -17.69
C GLU A 114 20.79 12.22 -16.85
N GLN A 115 21.32 13.38 -16.43
CA GLN A 115 20.61 14.35 -15.61
C GLN A 115 19.51 15.09 -16.37
N GLU A 116 19.73 15.43 -17.63
CA GLU A 116 18.71 16.04 -18.49
C GLU A 116 17.61 15.04 -18.87
N ALA A 117 17.98 13.80 -19.20
CA ALA A 117 17.02 12.70 -19.37
C ALA A 117 16.26 12.43 -18.05
N MET A 118 16.91 12.65 -16.91
CA MET A 118 16.32 12.52 -15.59
C MET A 118 15.28 13.56 -15.31
N GLU A 119 15.59 14.84 -15.48
CA GLU A 119 14.65 15.92 -15.23
C GLU A 119 13.41 15.78 -16.10
N LYS A 120 13.60 15.32 -17.34
CA LYS A 120 12.50 15.00 -18.25
C LYS A 120 11.67 13.79 -17.79
N ALA A 121 12.32 12.74 -17.27
CA ALA A 121 11.62 11.61 -16.65
C ALA A 121 10.86 12.03 -15.38
N LEU A 122 11.48 12.87 -14.54
CA LEU A 122 10.94 13.43 -13.30
C LEU A 122 9.74 14.35 -13.53
N GLU A 123 9.72 15.11 -14.62
CA GLU A 123 8.55 15.90 -15.00
C GLU A 123 7.40 14.98 -15.45
N GLY A 124 7.70 13.91 -16.20
CA GLY A 124 6.71 12.86 -16.54
C GLY A 124 6.15 12.13 -15.31
N LEU A 125 6.91 12.09 -14.20
CA LEU A 125 6.51 11.46 -12.94
C LEU A 125 5.54 12.29 -12.09
N ARG A 126 5.44 13.60 -12.34
CA ARG A 126 4.38 14.42 -11.74
C ARG A 126 3.01 14.08 -12.32
N GLU A 127 2.99 13.45 -13.49
CA GLU A 127 1.80 13.00 -14.21
C GLU A 127 1.61 11.48 -14.17
N THR A 128 2.50 10.71 -13.52
CA THR A 128 2.32 9.25 -13.41
C THR A 128 1.16 8.93 -12.48
N GLU A 129 0.03 8.64 -13.09
CA GLU A 129 -1.10 7.96 -12.50
C GLU A 129 -0.72 6.50 -12.21
N CYS A 130 -0.69 6.14 -10.92
CA CYS A 130 -0.59 4.76 -10.50
C CYS A 130 -1.98 4.11 -10.58
N ARG A 131 -2.02 2.84 -11.00
CA ARG A 131 -3.25 2.04 -11.07
C ARG A 131 -3.20 0.90 -10.06
N LEU A 132 -4.15 0.89 -9.13
CA LEU A 132 -4.42 -0.24 -8.24
C LEU A 132 -5.62 -1.01 -8.78
N THR A 133 -5.45 -2.31 -8.97
CA THR A 133 -6.52 -3.19 -9.42
C THR A 133 -6.94 -4.10 -8.28
N ILE A 134 -8.23 -4.09 -7.93
CA ILE A 134 -8.83 -4.98 -6.94
C ILE A 134 -9.72 -5.99 -7.67
N TRP A 135 -9.43 -7.27 -7.45
CA TRP A 135 -10.24 -8.38 -7.96
C TRP A 135 -10.89 -9.14 -6.81
N LEU A 136 -12.21 -9.22 -6.84
CA LEU A 136 -13.01 -10.00 -5.90
C LEU A 136 -13.60 -11.20 -6.63
N GLY A 137 -13.08 -12.39 -6.35
CA GLY A 137 -13.53 -13.64 -6.97
C GLY A 137 -14.88 -14.10 -6.43
N SER A 138 -14.88 -14.67 -5.23
CA SER A 138 -16.09 -15.19 -4.59
C SER A 138 -16.07 -15.03 -3.08
N LEU A 139 -17.26 -14.89 -2.50
CA LEU A 139 -17.47 -15.12 -1.09
C LEU A 139 -17.65 -16.62 -0.87
N ASN A 140 -16.97 -17.18 0.12
CA ASN A 140 -17.07 -18.58 0.51
C ASN A 140 -17.63 -18.69 1.93
N ASP A 141 -18.13 -19.86 2.29
CA ASP A 141 -18.68 -20.20 3.60
C ASP A 141 -19.85 -19.29 4.03
N ILE A 142 -20.62 -18.79 3.04
CA ILE A 142 -21.83 -18.01 3.30
C ILE A 142 -22.93 -18.95 3.79
N LYS A 143 -23.33 -18.72 5.04
CA LYS A 143 -24.44 -19.43 5.68
C LYS A 143 -25.78 -18.82 5.29
N GLU A 144 -26.82 -19.63 5.37
CA GLU A 144 -28.18 -19.13 5.25
C GLU A 144 -28.42 -18.02 6.28
N PRO A 145 -28.88 -16.83 5.82
CA PRO A 145 -29.27 -15.78 6.75
C PRO A 145 -30.38 -16.33 7.64
N MET A 146 -30.24 -16.20 8.97
CA MET A 146 -31.29 -16.63 9.88
C MET A 146 -32.61 -15.95 9.47
N GLY A 147 -33.61 -16.73 9.14
CA GLY A 147 -34.94 -16.21 8.83
C GLY A 147 -35.46 -15.42 10.03
N SER A 148 -36.00 -14.23 9.78
CA SER A 148 -36.95 -13.68 10.73
C SER A 148 -38.20 -14.56 10.64
N GLU A 149 -38.53 -15.27 11.71
CA GLU A 149 -39.90 -15.79 11.90
C GLU A 149 -40.81 -14.55 12.05
N GLU A 150 -41.16 -13.92 10.93
CA GLU A 150 -42.17 -12.87 10.89
C GLU A 150 -43.54 -13.54 10.85
N ASP A 151 -44.38 -13.24 11.84
CA ASP A 151 -45.80 -13.55 11.80
C ASP A 151 -46.37 -12.96 10.50
N ASN A 152 -46.74 -13.84 9.55
CA ASN A 152 -47.34 -13.40 8.30
C ASN A 152 -48.65 -12.69 8.62
N PRO A 153 -48.82 -11.40 8.22
CA PRO A 153 -50.10 -10.73 8.40
C PRO A 153 -51.18 -11.44 7.58
N ASP A 154 -52.33 -11.69 8.21
CA ASP A 154 -53.47 -12.37 7.60
C ASP A 154 -53.83 -11.74 6.23
N GLY A 155 -53.88 -12.56 5.17
CA GLY A 155 -54.27 -12.15 3.82
C GLY A 155 -53.13 -11.72 2.89
N TYR A 156 -51.86 -11.83 3.30
CA TYR A 156 -50.69 -11.50 2.48
C TYR A 156 -49.71 -12.69 2.36
N GLU A 157 -49.15 -12.86 1.16
CA GLU A 157 -47.98 -13.72 0.94
C GLU A 157 -46.71 -12.87 1.13
N VAL A 158 -45.84 -13.29 2.06
CA VAL A 158 -44.58 -12.62 2.37
C VAL A 158 -43.45 -13.37 1.68
N SER A 159 -42.75 -12.70 0.77
CA SER A 159 -41.50 -13.23 0.20
C SER A 159 -40.31 -12.43 0.71
N VAL A 160 -39.35 -13.15 1.30
CA VAL A 160 -38.10 -12.58 1.80
C VAL A 160 -36.96 -13.01 0.88
N SER A 161 -36.25 -12.04 0.34
CA SER A 161 -35.05 -12.29 -0.46
C SER A 161 -33.83 -11.60 0.15
N HIS A 162 -32.70 -12.31 0.08
CA HIS A 162 -31.42 -11.85 0.61
C HIS A 162 -30.44 -11.60 -0.53
N ALA A 163 -29.74 -10.48 -0.46
CA ALA A 163 -28.64 -10.16 -1.35
C ALA A 163 -27.42 -9.69 -0.57
N PHE A 164 -26.24 -10.03 -1.08
CA PHE A 164 -24.94 -9.69 -0.51
C PHE A 164 -24.17 -8.77 -1.44
N TYR A 165 -23.50 -7.79 -0.85
CA TYR A 165 -22.54 -6.94 -1.56
C TYR A 165 -21.35 -6.63 -0.67
N CYS A 166 -20.20 -6.40 -1.31
CA CYS A 166 -18.99 -5.97 -0.63
C CYS A 166 -18.82 -4.48 -0.81
N THR A 167 -18.32 -3.81 0.23
CA THR A 167 -17.80 -2.45 0.09
C THR A 167 -16.39 -2.36 0.66
N TRP A 168 -15.60 -1.47 0.09
CA TRP A 168 -14.31 -1.09 0.67
C TRP A 168 -14.14 0.41 0.58
N ARG A 169 -13.48 0.95 1.60
CA ARG A 169 -13.20 2.37 1.70
C ARG A 169 -11.71 2.61 1.63
N LEU A 170 -11.39 3.62 0.84
CA LEU A 170 -10.08 4.17 0.62
C LEU A 170 -9.75 5.21 1.69
N ALA A 171 -8.47 5.35 2.08
CA ALA A 171 -8.05 6.30 3.12
C ALA A 171 -8.22 7.78 2.71
N ASP A 172 -8.42 8.06 1.41
CA ASP A 172 -8.82 9.38 0.91
C ASP A 172 -10.33 9.65 1.07
N GLY A 173 -11.06 8.70 1.67
CA GLY A 173 -12.51 8.77 1.92
C GLY A 173 -13.37 8.19 0.81
N LYS A 174 -12.80 7.86 -0.37
CA LYS A 174 -13.58 7.26 -1.46
C LYS A 174 -14.07 5.86 -1.07
N SER A 175 -15.28 5.51 -1.46
CA SER A 175 -15.85 4.19 -1.16
C SER A 175 -16.29 3.54 -2.45
N TYR A 176 -16.16 2.23 -2.51
CA TYR A 176 -16.46 1.40 -3.67
C TYR A 176 -17.36 0.26 -3.23
N SER A 177 -18.26 -0.18 -4.09
CA SER A 177 -19.20 -1.27 -3.80
C SER A 177 -19.43 -2.18 -5.00
N THR A 178 -19.69 -3.46 -4.72
CA THR A 178 -20.14 -4.41 -5.75
C THR A 178 -21.64 -4.26 -5.99
N GLN A 179 -22.11 -4.76 -7.13
CA GLN A 179 -23.55 -4.97 -7.32
C GLN A 179 -24.03 -6.03 -6.32
N PRO A 180 -25.23 -5.89 -5.74
CA PRO A 180 -25.84 -6.93 -4.93
C PRO A 180 -25.99 -8.23 -5.72
N LYS A 181 -25.60 -9.35 -5.11
CA LYS A 181 -25.78 -10.70 -5.63
C LYS A 181 -26.75 -11.45 -4.74
N ALA A 182 -27.71 -12.14 -5.34
CA ALA A 182 -28.64 -12.97 -4.59
C ALA A 182 -27.89 -14.02 -3.77
N TYR A 183 -28.42 -14.33 -2.58
CA TYR A 183 -27.90 -15.37 -1.72
C TYR A 183 -27.77 -16.71 -2.47
N GLN A 184 -26.63 -17.37 -2.29
CA GLN A 184 -26.37 -18.74 -2.69
C GLN A 184 -25.63 -19.41 -1.53
N GLU A 185 -26.05 -20.62 -1.15
CA GLU A 185 -25.44 -21.35 -0.07
C GLU A 185 -23.98 -21.70 -0.40
N GLY A 186 -23.08 -21.47 0.57
CA GLY A 186 -21.68 -21.86 0.49
C GLY A 186 -20.81 -20.94 -0.36
N LYS A 187 -21.22 -20.55 -1.56
CA LYS A 187 -20.40 -19.71 -2.45
C LYS A 187 -21.21 -18.71 -3.26
N ILE A 188 -20.84 -17.43 -3.17
CA ILE A 188 -21.41 -16.36 -4.00
C ILE A 188 -20.31 -15.81 -4.93
N PRO A 189 -20.39 -16.03 -6.26
CA PRO A 189 -19.46 -15.42 -7.21
C PRO A 189 -19.74 -13.92 -7.31
N ILE A 190 -18.74 -13.13 -6.94
CA ILE A 190 -18.79 -11.66 -6.99
C ILE A 190 -18.28 -11.19 -8.35
N GLU A 191 -17.15 -11.74 -8.80
CA GLU A 191 -16.48 -11.43 -10.07
C GLU A 191 -16.39 -9.92 -10.34
N HIS A 192 -16.03 -9.16 -9.30
CA HIS A 192 -15.96 -7.72 -9.38
C HIS A 192 -14.52 -7.25 -9.59
N PHE A 193 -14.40 -6.27 -10.48
CA PHE A 193 -13.15 -5.65 -10.84
C PHE A 193 -13.24 -4.15 -10.58
N SER A 194 -12.27 -3.61 -9.86
CA SER A 194 -12.13 -2.18 -9.64
C SER A 194 -10.73 -1.72 -10.01
N ASP A 195 -10.67 -0.81 -10.96
CA ASP A 195 -9.46 -0.08 -11.33
C ASP A 195 -9.48 1.30 -10.65
N ILE A 196 -8.49 1.53 -9.80
CA ILE A 196 -8.38 2.75 -9.01
C ILE A 196 -7.12 3.47 -9.47
N THR A 197 -7.31 4.65 -10.05
CA THR A 197 -6.21 5.52 -10.44
C THR A 197 -5.93 6.55 -9.34
N PHE A 198 -4.65 6.73 -8.99
CA PHE A 198 -4.23 7.69 -7.98
C PHE A 198 -2.84 8.27 -8.30
N ALA A 199 -2.58 9.49 -7.82
CA ALA A 199 -1.26 10.11 -7.90
C ALA A 199 -0.39 9.68 -6.70
N PRO A 200 0.89 9.31 -6.88
CA PRO A 200 1.77 8.89 -5.80
C PRO A 200 2.07 10.07 -4.86
N GLY A 201 1.39 10.11 -3.70
CA GLY A 201 1.56 11.07 -2.62
C GLY A 201 1.48 10.43 -1.23
N GLN A 202 1.82 11.19 -0.18
CA GLN A 202 2.05 10.77 1.24
C GLN A 202 1.00 9.82 1.88
N GLN A 203 -0.14 9.59 1.24
CA GLN A 203 -1.21 8.71 1.73
C GLN A 203 -1.00 7.23 1.34
N TRP A 204 -0.21 6.93 0.30
CA TRP A 204 -0.16 5.56 -0.27
C TRP A 204 0.67 4.55 0.54
N ILE A 205 1.58 5.12 1.30
CA ILE A 205 2.44 4.48 2.28
C ILE A 205 1.64 3.82 3.39
N ARG A 206 0.63 4.53 3.90
CA ARG A 206 -0.28 3.99 4.90
C ARG A 206 -1.17 2.93 4.27
N TYR A 207 -1.50 3.08 2.99
CA TYR A 207 -2.36 2.15 2.28
C TYR A 207 -1.84 0.74 2.16
N LEU A 208 -0.62 0.54 1.67
CA LEU A 208 -0.08 -0.81 1.51
C LEU A 208 0.24 -1.47 2.84
N THR A 209 0.70 -0.71 3.83
CA THR A 209 0.96 -1.21 5.19
C THR A 209 -0.33 -1.45 5.98
N MET A 210 -1.44 -0.81 5.59
CA MET A 210 -2.79 -0.91 6.20
C MET A 210 -3.80 -1.60 5.26
N LEU A 211 -3.35 -2.45 4.32
CA LEU A 211 -4.20 -3.43 3.64
C LEU A 211 -4.71 -4.54 4.59
N GLY A 212 -4.84 -4.24 5.89
CA GLY A 212 -6.01 -4.66 6.65
C GLY A 212 -7.26 -4.06 6.00
N LEU A 213 -7.59 -4.54 4.80
CA LEU A 213 -8.84 -4.29 4.10
C LEU A 213 -9.96 -4.61 5.07
N ASP A 214 -10.65 -3.57 5.55
CA ASP A 214 -11.87 -3.69 6.32
C ASP A 214 -12.99 -4.05 5.33
N LEU A 215 -12.99 -5.32 4.93
CA LEU A 215 -13.99 -5.89 4.03
C LEU A 215 -15.28 -6.01 4.81
N MET A 216 -16.12 -4.98 4.70
CA MET A 216 -17.45 -5.00 5.29
C MET A 216 -18.40 -5.72 4.32
N LEU A 217 -18.87 -6.89 4.74
CA LEU A 217 -19.94 -7.63 4.08
C LEU A 217 -21.28 -7.11 4.59
N TYR A 218 -22.13 -6.65 3.67
CA TYR A 218 -23.47 -6.19 4.00
C TYR A 218 -24.50 -7.18 3.46
N GLN A 219 -25.49 -7.49 4.31
CA GLN A 219 -26.69 -8.22 3.94
C GLN A 219 -27.82 -7.22 3.74
N GLN A 220 -28.47 -7.28 2.58
CA GLN A 220 -29.70 -6.56 2.30
C GLN A 220 -30.86 -7.55 2.29
N THR A 221 -31.83 -7.37 3.20
CA THR A 221 -33.07 -8.13 3.24
C THR A 221 -34.18 -7.30 2.61
N THR A 222 -34.86 -7.86 1.60
CA THR A 222 -36.01 -7.24 0.95
C THR A 222 -37.24 -8.09 1.22
N THR A 223 -38.19 -7.52 1.95
CA THR A 223 -39.50 -8.13 2.25
C THR A 223 -40.55 -7.54 1.31
N THR A 224 -41.18 -8.40 0.50
CA THR A 224 -42.26 -7.99 -0.42
C THR A 224 -43.57 -8.58 0.08
N LEU A 225 -44.56 -7.72 0.32
CA LEU A 225 -45.93 -8.11 0.68
C LEU A 225 -46.80 -8.14 -0.58
N THR A 226 -47.33 -9.31 -0.90
CA THR A 226 -48.23 -9.49 -2.04
C THR A 226 -49.63 -9.84 -1.52
N PRO A 227 -50.68 -9.07 -1.85
CA PRO A 227 -52.03 -9.39 -1.40
C PRO A 227 -52.52 -10.68 -2.05
N ILE A 228 -53.11 -11.57 -1.24
CA ILE A 228 -53.73 -12.80 -1.75
C ILE A 228 -55.00 -12.41 -2.51
N PRO A 229 -55.13 -12.74 -3.82
CA PRO A 229 -56.36 -12.47 -4.56
C PRO A 229 -57.52 -13.21 -3.88
N GLN A 230 -58.57 -12.49 -3.46
CA GLN A 230 -59.79 -13.13 -3.00
C GLN A 230 -60.44 -13.82 -4.20
N GLU A 231 -60.65 -15.14 -4.13
CA GLU A 231 -61.50 -15.83 -5.11
C GLU A 231 -62.92 -15.24 -5.00
N GLU A 232 -63.33 -14.48 -6.03
CA GLU A 232 -64.71 -14.03 -6.16
C GLU A 232 -65.62 -15.26 -6.32
N GLY A 233 -66.33 -15.59 -5.24
CA GLY A 233 -67.43 -16.56 -5.23
C GLY A 233 -68.73 -15.98 -5.72
#